data_AF-A0A2E8DZ47-F1
#
_entry.id   AF-A0A2E8DZ47-F1
#
_cell.length_a   1.000
_cell.length_b   1.000
_cell.length_c   1.000
_cell.angle_alpha   90.00
_cell.angle_beta   90.00
_cell.angle_gamma   90.00
#
_symmetry.space_group_name_H-M   'P 1'
#
loop_
_entity.id
_entity.type
_entity.pdbx_description
1 polymer ?
#
loop_
_entity_poly.entity_id
_entity_poly.type
_entity_poly.pdbx_seq_one_letter_code
_entity_poly.pdbx_strand_id
1 'polypeptide(L)'
;MADRKPIVYVDGLPQQLAVGDRLGSIGAVTVAASAPSSPKTGDLWMEPTGNILKVWTGSAWTEPSETVSTIVVAGTAPSAPNTGLLWYDTTVDTLKVYTGSAWNPTGNKTFNAATAPTSGMIEGDWWYNSSSGAFSMYIAGSLNSWVIVSSGGGGGGGGSVNDILAYG
;
A
#
# COMPACT_ATOMS: atom_id res chain seq x y z
N MET A 1 -39.78 -3.78 12.54
CA MET A 1 -40.09 -2.87 11.42
C MET A 1 -40.73 -3.70 10.32
N ALA A 2 -41.80 -3.21 9.68
CA ALA A 2 -42.39 -3.92 8.54
C ALA A 2 -41.42 -3.85 7.35
N ASP A 3 -41.26 -4.98 6.67
CA ASP A 3 -40.34 -5.13 5.53
C ASP A 3 -40.93 -4.36 4.33
N ARG A 4 -40.55 -3.09 4.17
CA ARG A 4 -41.05 -2.22 3.10
C ARG A 4 -40.19 -2.40 1.85
N LYS A 5 -40.78 -3.01 0.82
CA LYS A 5 -40.12 -3.24 -0.47
C LYS A 5 -40.31 -2.02 -1.39
N PRO A 6 -39.30 -1.60 -2.17
CA PRO A 6 -39.45 -0.56 -3.17
C PRO A 6 -40.56 -0.91 -4.18
N ILE A 7 -41.39 0.07 -4.51
CA ILE A 7 -42.45 -0.04 -5.53
C ILE A 7 -41.95 0.64 -6.81
N VAL A 8 -42.17 0.00 -7.95
CA VAL A 8 -41.99 0.59 -9.29
C VAL A 8 -43.32 0.55 -10.04
N TYR A 9 -43.50 1.45 -10.99
CA TYR A 9 -44.65 1.40 -11.90
C TYR A 9 -44.25 0.65 -13.16
N VAL A 10 -44.97 -0.43 -13.46
CA VAL A 10 -44.86 -1.15 -14.74
C VAL A 10 -46.23 -1.14 -15.37
N ASP A 11 -46.29 -0.66 -16.62
CA ASP A 11 -47.53 -0.39 -17.34
C ASP A 11 -48.54 0.46 -16.55
N GLY A 12 -48.02 1.42 -15.77
CA GLY A 12 -48.82 2.34 -14.96
C GLY A 12 -49.39 1.75 -13.67
N LEU A 13 -49.13 0.48 -13.37
CA LEU A 13 -49.57 -0.17 -12.13
C LEU A 13 -48.40 -0.28 -11.13
N PRO A 14 -48.64 0.03 -9.83
CA PRO A 14 -47.62 -0.15 -8.81
C PRO A 14 -47.37 -1.64 -8.58
N GLN A 15 -46.13 -2.07 -8.80
CA GLN A 15 -45.66 -3.41 -8.48
C GLN A 15 -44.44 -3.36 -7.57
N GLN A 16 -44.19 -4.45 -6.83
CA GLN A 16 -42.91 -4.60 -6.13
C GLN A 16 -41.80 -4.77 -7.17
N LEU A 17 -40.67 -4.07 -7.00
CA LEU A 17 -39.48 -4.30 -7.83
C LEU A 17 -39.10 -5.79 -7.78
N ALA A 18 -38.82 -6.44 -8.92
CA ALA A 18 -38.49 -7.86 -8.96
C ALA A 18 -37.21 -8.16 -8.15
N VAL A 19 -37.09 -9.37 -7.57
CA VAL A 19 -35.94 -9.71 -6.70
C VAL A 19 -34.59 -9.59 -7.43
N GLY A 20 -34.55 -9.92 -8.73
CA GLY A 20 -33.34 -9.79 -9.55
C GLY A 20 -32.97 -8.35 -9.93
N ASP A 21 -33.96 -7.44 -9.95
CA ASP A 21 -33.77 -6.02 -10.26
C ASP A 21 -33.56 -5.18 -8.99
N ARG A 22 -33.82 -5.77 -7.82
CA ARG A 22 -33.43 -5.16 -6.56
C ARG A 22 -31.92 -5.16 -6.50
N LEU A 23 -31.39 -4.04 -6.02
CA LEU A 23 -30.04 -3.92 -5.48
C LEU A 23 -29.94 -4.80 -4.22
N GLY A 24 -30.06 -6.12 -4.37
CA GLY A 24 -30.08 -7.12 -3.30
C GLY A 24 -28.69 -7.66 -2.96
N SER A 25 -27.66 -7.20 -3.68
CA SER A 25 -26.28 -7.64 -3.51
C SER A 25 -25.24 -6.50 -3.51
N ILE A 26 -25.67 -5.24 -3.58
CA ILE A 26 -24.81 -4.18 -3.04
C ILE A 26 -25.11 -4.14 -1.54
N GLY A 27 -24.15 -4.59 -0.73
CA GLY A 27 -24.25 -4.50 0.72
C GLY A 27 -24.74 -3.11 1.11
N ALA A 28 -25.80 -3.04 1.91
CA ALA A 28 -26.40 -1.76 2.28
C ALA A 28 -25.33 -0.91 2.99
N VAL A 29 -24.73 0.07 2.32
CA VAL A 29 -23.77 0.99 2.96
C VAL A 29 -24.54 1.79 3.99
N THR A 30 -24.47 1.34 5.24
CA THR A 30 -25.18 1.96 6.35
C THR A 30 -24.21 2.90 7.05
N VAL A 31 -24.59 4.16 7.25
CA VAL A 31 -23.80 5.11 8.07
C VAL A 31 -24.46 5.16 9.45
N ALA A 32 -23.79 4.67 10.48
CA ALA A 32 -24.35 4.61 11.83
C ALA A 32 -23.26 4.55 12.90
N ALA A 33 -23.53 5.11 14.09
CA ALA A 33 -22.58 5.09 15.21
C ALA A 33 -22.34 3.68 15.79
N SER A 34 -23.26 2.75 15.57
CA SER A 34 -23.14 1.35 15.95
C SER A 34 -23.28 0.44 14.74
N ALA A 35 -22.59 -0.71 14.80
CA ALA A 35 -22.64 -1.71 13.75
C ALA A 35 -24.06 -2.31 13.61
N PRO A 36 -24.53 -2.59 12.39
CA PRO A 36 -25.80 -3.29 12.17
C PRO A 36 -25.86 -4.63 12.91
N SER A 37 -27.00 -4.94 13.52
CA SER A 37 -27.22 -6.12 14.38
C SER A 37 -27.68 -7.37 13.63
N SER A 38 -27.98 -7.28 12.34
CA SER A 38 -28.35 -8.42 11.49
C SER A 38 -27.72 -8.31 10.09
N PRO A 39 -26.38 -8.26 10.01
CA PRO A 39 -25.68 -8.13 8.75
C PRO A 39 -25.65 -9.43 7.95
N LYS A 40 -25.56 -9.31 6.63
CA LYS A 40 -25.30 -10.38 5.67
C LYS A 40 -23.88 -10.25 5.14
N THR A 41 -23.27 -11.37 4.76
CA THR A 41 -21.91 -11.36 4.19
C THR A 41 -21.86 -10.41 3.01
N GLY A 42 -20.90 -9.48 3.03
CA GLY A 42 -20.74 -8.42 2.03
C GLY A 42 -21.44 -7.10 2.36
N ASP A 43 -22.22 -7.03 3.46
CA ASP A 43 -22.78 -5.75 3.91
C ASP A 43 -21.65 -4.77 4.26
N LEU A 44 -21.90 -3.48 3.99
CA LEU A 44 -20.96 -2.40 4.22
C LEU A 44 -21.48 -1.48 5.33
N TRP A 45 -20.62 -1.08 6.25
CA TRP A 45 -20.96 -0.16 7.33
C TRP A 45 -19.91 0.94 7.42
N MET A 46 -20.34 2.19 7.44
CA MET A 46 -19.48 3.34 7.63
C MET A 46 -19.62 3.85 9.06
N GLU A 47 -18.54 3.73 9.83
CA GLU A 47 -18.41 4.23 11.19
C GLU A 47 -18.12 5.75 11.15
N PRO A 48 -19.06 6.62 11.57
CA PRO A 48 -18.97 8.05 11.32
C PRO A 48 -17.89 8.77 12.15
N THR A 49 -17.52 8.23 13.32
CA THR A 49 -16.51 8.84 14.20
C THR A 49 -15.09 8.70 13.64
N GLY A 50 -14.80 7.56 13.00
CA GLY A 50 -13.50 7.29 12.38
C GLY A 50 -13.47 7.50 10.86
N ASN A 51 -14.62 7.72 10.23
CA ASN A 51 -14.79 7.68 8.77
C ASN A 51 -14.26 6.37 8.16
N ILE A 52 -14.47 5.25 8.87
CA ILE A 52 -13.96 3.93 8.51
C ILE A 52 -15.09 3.14 7.86
N LEU A 53 -14.87 2.71 6.62
CA LEU A 53 -15.73 1.71 5.98
C LEU A 53 -15.35 0.32 6.52
N LYS A 54 -16.34 -0.52 6.84
CA LYS A 54 -16.19 -1.90 7.26
C LYS A 54 -17.06 -2.81 6.40
N VAL A 55 -16.65 -4.05 6.22
CA VAL A 55 -17.38 -5.12 5.52
C VAL A 55 -17.71 -6.25 6.50
N TRP A 56 -18.92 -6.78 6.43
CA TRP A 56 -19.29 -7.98 7.19
C TRP A 56 -18.83 -9.24 6.46
N THR A 57 -17.98 -10.04 7.09
CA THR A 57 -17.42 -11.27 6.48
C THR A 57 -18.33 -12.50 6.62
N GLY A 58 -19.43 -12.39 7.36
CA GLY A 58 -20.25 -13.52 7.81
C GLY A 58 -20.09 -13.83 9.29
N SER A 59 -19.02 -13.36 9.93
CA SER A 59 -18.72 -13.60 11.35
C SER A 59 -18.39 -12.32 12.13
N ALA A 60 -17.77 -11.33 11.49
CA ALA A 60 -17.41 -10.07 12.12
C ALA A 60 -17.42 -8.92 11.11
N TRP A 61 -17.59 -7.69 11.63
CA TRP A 61 -17.31 -6.46 10.88
C TRP A 61 -15.80 -6.26 10.87
N THR A 62 -15.19 -6.33 9.71
CA THR A 62 -13.76 -6.06 9.54
C THR A 62 -13.59 -4.82 8.67
N GLU A 63 -12.51 -4.09 8.83
CA GLU A 63 -12.09 -3.15 7.80
C GLU A 63 -11.88 -3.94 6.48
N PRO A 64 -12.09 -3.31 5.31
CA PRO A 64 -11.81 -3.94 4.03
C PRO A 64 -10.41 -4.55 4.08
N SER A 65 -10.35 -5.86 3.92
CA SER A 65 -9.09 -6.58 3.87
C SER A 65 -8.24 -6.07 2.72
N GLU A 66 -6.96 -6.43 2.72
CA GLU A 66 -5.96 -6.17 1.68
C GLU A 66 -6.44 -6.38 0.23
N THR A 67 -7.47 -7.19 0.02
CA THR A 67 -8.17 -7.34 -1.28
C THR A 67 -8.87 -6.06 -1.77
N VAL A 68 -9.08 -5.07 -0.91
CA VAL A 68 -9.75 -3.79 -1.21
C VAL A 68 -8.88 -2.58 -0.82
N SER A 69 -7.97 -2.74 0.15
CA SER A 69 -6.96 -1.72 0.48
C SER A 69 -5.77 -1.80 -0.48
N THR A 70 -5.48 -0.72 -1.19
CA THR A 70 -4.36 -0.69 -2.15
C THR A 70 -2.99 -0.66 -1.47
N ILE A 71 -2.89 -0.12 -0.23
CA ILE A 71 -1.65 0.01 0.55
C ILE A 71 -1.95 -0.04 2.06
N VAL A 72 -1.18 -0.81 2.83
CA VAL A 72 -1.18 -0.81 4.32
C VAL A 72 -0.08 0.13 4.83
N VAL A 73 -0.33 0.91 5.89
CA VAL A 73 0.68 1.82 6.49
C VAL A 73 0.88 1.46 7.96
N ALA A 74 2.03 0.89 8.32
CA ALA A 74 2.31 0.43 9.68
C ALA A 74 3.81 0.21 9.91
N GLY A 75 4.25 0.17 11.18
CA GLY A 75 5.65 -0.14 11.52
C GLY A 75 5.97 -1.64 11.57
N THR A 76 4.95 -2.50 11.58
CA THR A 76 5.10 -3.96 11.55
C THR A 76 4.42 -4.50 10.30
N ALA A 77 5.07 -5.46 9.65
CA ALA A 77 4.53 -6.11 8.47
C ALA A 77 3.20 -6.83 8.76
N PRO A 78 2.22 -6.80 7.83
CA PRO A 78 1.06 -7.67 7.89
C PRO A 78 1.46 -9.15 8.05
N SER A 79 0.75 -9.88 8.91
CA SER A 79 1.06 -11.28 9.25
C SER A 79 0.47 -12.31 8.29
N ALA A 80 -0.54 -11.92 7.50
CA ALA A 80 -1.18 -12.76 6.49
C ALA A 80 -1.37 -12.01 5.16
N PRO A 81 -0.27 -11.54 4.52
CA PRO A 81 -0.36 -10.71 3.33
C PRO A 81 -0.76 -11.51 2.09
N ASN A 82 -1.59 -10.90 1.25
CA ASN A 82 -1.85 -11.39 -0.10
C ASN A 82 -0.69 -11.02 -1.04
N THR A 83 -0.42 -11.87 -2.03
CA THR A 83 0.57 -11.54 -3.08
C THR A 83 0.16 -10.25 -3.79
N GLY A 84 1.09 -9.32 -3.96
CA GLY A 84 0.86 -8.01 -4.54
C GLY A 84 0.42 -6.94 -3.55
N LEU A 85 0.19 -7.29 -2.28
CA LEU A 85 -0.08 -6.28 -1.25
C LEU A 85 1.07 -5.29 -1.14
N LEU A 86 0.74 -4.01 -1.09
CA LEU A 86 1.67 -2.94 -0.76
C LEU A 86 1.61 -2.61 0.72
N TRP A 87 2.78 -2.41 1.33
CA TRP A 87 2.93 -1.98 2.72
C TRP A 87 3.99 -0.88 2.81
N TYR A 88 3.62 0.28 3.35
CA TYR A 88 4.56 1.31 3.74
C TYR A 88 5.03 1.04 5.18
N ASP A 89 6.31 0.65 5.29
CA ASP A 89 6.99 0.39 6.56
C ASP A 89 7.43 1.72 7.18
N THR A 90 6.69 2.18 8.19
CA THR A 90 6.95 3.47 8.85
C THR A 90 8.21 3.46 9.73
N THR A 91 8.88 2.32 9.92
CA THR A 91 10.14 2.26 10.68
C THR A 91 11.35 2.61 9.83
N VAL A 92 11.24 2.41 8.52
CA VAL A 92 12.33 2.61 7.54
C VAL A 92 11.91 3.44 6.33
N ASP A 93 10.75 4.10 6.40
CA ASP A 93 10.18 4.97 5.36
C ASP A 93 10.24 4.37 3.94
N THR A 94 9.88 3.09 3.83
CA THR A 94 10.00 2.34 2.56
C THR A 94 8.70 1.65 2.20
N LEU A 95 8.25 1.88 0.96
CA LEU A 95 7.17 1.09 0.37
C LEU A 95 7.70 -0.28 -0.06
N LYS A 96 7.00 -1.33 0.36
CA LYS A 96 7.31 -2.73 0.08
C LYS A 96 6.11 -3.41 -0.57
N VAL A 97 6.38 -4.43 -1.38
CA VAL A 97 5.38 -5.32 -1.98
C VAL A 97 5.60 -6.74 -1.47
N TYR A 98 4.51 -7.43 -1.12
CA TYR A 98 4.58 -8.84 -0.76
C TYR A 98 4.59 -9.70 -2.04
N THR A 99 5.64 -10.47 -2.24
CA THR A 99 5.85 -11.29 -3.45
C THR A 99 5.19 -12.67 -3.39
N GLY A 100 4.48 -12.98 -2.30
CA GLY A 100 3.98 -14.32 -2.00
C GLY A 100 4.92 -15.13 -1.09
N SER A 101 6.16 -14.66 -0.90
CA SER A 101 7.13 -15.27 0.02
C SER A 101 7.76 -14.27 0.98
N ALA A 102 8.04 -13.05 0.52
CA ALA A 102 8.72 -12.03 1.30
C ALA A 102 8.26 -10.62 0.92
N TRP A 103 8.53 -9.68 1.83
CA TRP A 103 8.37 -8.25 1.62
C TRP A 103 9.61 -7.68 0.94
N ASN A 104 9.43 -7.14 -0.27
CA ASN A 104 10.51 -6.57 -1.06
C ASN A 104 10.27 -5.06 -1.25
N PRO A 105 11.27 -4.19 -1.09
CA PRO A 105 11.14 -2.78 -1.43
C PRO A 105 10.73 -2.60 -2.90
N THR A 106 9.87 -1.62 -3.19
CA THR A 106 9.40 -1.34 -4.55
C THR A 106 10.37 -0.49 -5.37
N GLY A 107 11.48 -0.05 -4.78
CA GLY A 107 12.48 0.78 -5.43
C GLY A 107 13.78 0.84 -4.65
N ASN A 108 14.83 1.32 -5.34
CA ASN A 108 16.11 1.60 -4.74
C ASN A 108 16.07 2.85 -3.87
N LYS A 109 16.88 2.86 -2.82
CA LYS A 109 17.05 4.00 -1.91
C LYS A 109 18.29 4.79 -2.28
N THR A 110 18.25 6.09 -2.00
CA THR A 110 19.44 6.94 -1.96
C THR A 110 19.69 7.35 -0.52
N PHE A 111 20.76 6.82 0.07
CA PHE A 111 21.21 7.19 1.39
C PHE A 111 22.07 8.46 1.34
N ASN A 112 21.89 9.36 2.29
CA ASN A 112 22.76 10.53 2.48
C ASN A 112 23.32 10.49 3.91
N ALA A 113 24.59 10.11 4.05
CA ALA A 113 25.22 9.93 5.35
C ALA A 113 26.74 10.07 5.26
N ALA A 114 27.40 10.47 6.35
CA ALA A 114 28.86 10.58 6.40
C ALA A 114 29.56 9.21 6.41
N THR A 115 28.88 8.19 6.93
CA THR A 115 29.35 6.80 6.98
C THR A 115 28.44 5.89 6.16
N ALA A 116 29.01 4.79 5.68
CA ALA A 116 28.27 3.81 4.89
C ALA A 116 27.07 3.25 5.67
N PRO A 117 25.86 3.19 5.08
CA PRO A 117 24.73 2.45 5.65
C PRO A 117 25.09 0.97 5.85
N THR A 118 24.61 0.40 6.95
CA THR A 118 24.94 -0.98 7.38
C THR A 118 23.74 -1.93 7.41
N SER A 119 22.52 -1.42 7.28
CA SER A 119 21.30 -2.23 7.21
C SER A 119 20.29 -1.65 6.23
N GLY A 120 19.35 -2.49 5.80
CA GLY A 120 18.27 -2.09 4.90
C GLY A 120 18.69 -1.85 3.45
N MET A 121 19.94 -2.09 3.07
CA MET A 121 20.41 -1.97 1.69
C MET A 121 19.91 -3.13 0.82
N ILE A 122 19.57 -2.83 -0.43
CA ILE A 122 19.34 -3.81 -1.50
C ILE A 122 20.25 -3.52 -2.68
N GLU A 123 20.43 -4.51 -3.57
CA GLU A 123 21.18 -4.36 -4.82
C GLU A 123 20.79 -3.08 -5.57
N GLY A 124 21.78 -2.27 -5.93
CA GLY A 124 21.56 -1.03 -6.69
C GLY A 124 21.15 0.18 -5.86
N ASP A 125 21.05 0.07 -4.53
CA ASP A 125 20.90 1.25 -3.67
C ASP A 125 22.10 2.19 -3.85
N TRP A 126 21.85 3.50 -3.75
CA TRP A 126 22.86 4.54 -3.87
C TRP A 126 23.20 5.12 -2.50
N TRP A 127 24.44 5.52 -2.29
CA TRP A 127 24.88 6.25 -1.11
C TRP A 127 25.73 7.45 -1.52
N TYR A 128 25.31 8.63 -1.07
CA TYR A 128 26.11 9.84 -1.07
C TYR A 128 26.82 9.98 0.28
N ASN A 129 28.16 9.94 0.24
CA ASN A 129 28.96 10.23 1.42
C ASN A 129 29.05 11.74 1.63
N SER A 130 28.35 12.26 2.65
CA SER A 130 28.29 13.70 2.89
C SER A 130 29.60 14.33 3.39
N SER A 131 30.59 13.53 3.81
CA SER A 131 31.92 14.00 4.22
C SER A 131 32.93 14.04 3.07
N SER A 132 32.88 13.08 2.14
CA SER A 132 33.82 12.99 1.01
C SER A 132 33.24 13.44 -0.33
N GLY A 133 31.91 13.59 -0.44
CA GLY A 133 31.23 13.91 -1.68
C GLY A 133 31.15 12.76 -2.69
N ALA A 134 31.59 11.55 -2.31
CA ALA A 134 31.60 10.38 -3.18
C ALA A 134 30.20 9.75 -3.30
N PHE A 135 29.83 9.33 -4.51
CA PHE A 135 28.69 8.43 -4.71
C PHE A 135 29.16 6.98 -4.79
N SER A 136 28.44 6.11 -4.11
CA SER A 136 28.65 4.66 -4.15
C SER A 136 27.34 3.94 -4.47
N MET A 137 27.43 2.78 -5.11
CA MET A 137 26.31 1.87 -5.33
C MET A 137 26.51 0.59 -4.51
N TYR A 138 25.45 0.08 -3.91
CA TYR A 138 25.49 -1.16 -3.15
C TYR A 138 25.41 -2.36 -4.09
N ILE A 139 26.44 -3.21 -4.05
CA ILE A 139 26.47 -4.48 -4.76
C ILE A 139 26.22 -5.59 -3.75
N ALA A 140 25.02 -6.16 -3.77
CA ALA A 140 24.60 -7.30 -2.98
C ALA A 140 25.19 -8.61 -3.53
N GLY A 141 24.91 -9.72 -2.85
CA GLY A 141 25.43 -11.03 -3.24
C GLY A 141 26.90 -11.19 -2.87
N SER A 142 27.78 -11.31 -3.86
CA SER A 142 29.18 -11.73 -3.64
C SER A 142 30.05 -10.67 -2.97
N LEU A 143 29.77 -9.38 -3.19
CA LEU A 143 30.54 -8.29 -2.59
C LEU A 143 29.92 -7.78 -1.28
N ASN A 144 28.58 -7.73 -1.23
CA ASN A 144 27.80 -7.21 -0.11
C ASN A 144 28.38 -5.90 0.45
N SER A 145 28.73 -4.97 -0.45
CA SER A 145 29.56 -3.80 -0.16
C SER A 145 29.20 -2.60 -1.04
N TRP A 146 29.57 -1.41 -0.56
CA TRP A 146 29.47 -0.16 -1.30
C TRP A 146 30.65 0.01 -2.25
N VAL A 147 30.36 0.17 -3.55
CA VAL A 147 31.36 0.40 -4.60
C VAL A 147 31.26 1.85 -5.05
N ILE A 148 32.37 2.59 -4.97
CA ILE A 148 32.42 4.00 -5.41
C ILE A 148 32.20 4.06 -6.92
N VAL A 149 31.23 4.85 -7.34
CA VAL A 149 30.86 5.11 -8.75
C VAL A 149 31.26 6.52 -9.20
N SER A 150 31.49 7.45 -8.26
CA SER A 150 32.19 8.70 -8.54
C SER A 150 33.14 9.07 -7.41
N SER A 151 34.38 9.39 -7.77
CA SER A 151 35.35 9.96 -6.84
C SER A 151 35.03 11.45 -6.68
N GLY A 152 34.44 11.83 -5.55
CA GLY A 152 34.24 13.23 -5.22
C GLY A 152 35.58 13.97 -5.16
N GLY A 153 35.78 14.92 -6.07
CA GLY A 153 36.73 16.03 -5.96
C GLY A 153 38.22 15.74 -6.27
N GLY A 154 38.65 16.14 -7.47
CA GLY A 154 40.07 16.43 -7.76
C GLY A 154 40.63 15.81 -9.03
N GLY A 155 40.20 16.30 -10.20
CA GLY A 155 40.96 16.16 -11.44
C GLY A 155 41.03 14.75 -12.05
N GLY A 156 40.04 14.41 -12.88
CA GLY A 156 40.19 13.42 -13.94
C GLY A 156 39.74 12.01 -13.61
N GLY A 157 38.62 11.60 -14.22
CA GLY A 157 38.30 10.18 -14.43
C GLY A 157 37.31 9.55 -13.45
N GLY A 158 36.09 10.09 -13.35
CA GLY A 158 34.96 9.41 -12.72
C GLY A 158 33.68 10.13 -13.09
N GLY A 159 32.67 9.41 -13.58
CA GLY A 159 31.47 9.92 -14.24
C GLY A 159 30.96 11.24 -13.65
N SER A 160 31.04 12.30 -14.46
CA SER A 160 30.60 13.64 -14.05
C SER A 160 29.09 13.64 -13.91
N VAL A 161 28.58 14.18 -12.80
CA VAL A 161 27.14 14.39 -12.52
C VAL A 161 26.44 15.20 -13.63
N ASN A 162 27.19 15.88 -14.49
CA ASN A 162 26.66 16.58 -15.66
C ASN A 162 25.94 15.66 -16.66
N ASP A 163 26.25 14.35 -16.73
CA ASP A 163 25.56 13.40 -17.62
C ASP A 163 24.21 12.91 -17.07
N ILE A 164 23.89 13.17 -15.80
CA ILE A 164 22.66 12.73 -15.13
C ILE A 164 21.54 13.78 -15.16
N LEU A 165 21.84 15.04 -15.55
CA LEU A 165 20.85 16.12 -15.64
C LEU A 165 20.23 16.28 -17.04
N ALA A 166 20.39 15.30 -17.92
CA ALA A 166 19.84 15.32 -19.29
C ALA A 166 18.47 14.63 -19.44
N TYR A 167 17.72 14.45 -18.35
CA TYR A 167 16.30 14.07 -18.43
C TYR A 167 15.48 14.75 -17.34
N GLY A 168 14.62 15.70 -17.76
CA GLY A 168 13.45 16.16 -17.00
C GLY A 168 13.66 17.39 -16.13
#